data_AF-A0AA90THF5-F1
#
_entry.id   AF-A0AA90THF5-F1
#
_cell.length_a   1.000
_cell.length_b   1.000
_cell.length_c   1.000
_cell.angle_alpha   90.00
_cell.angle_beta   90.00
_cell.angle_gamma   90.00
#
_symmetry.space_group_name_H-M   'P 1'
#
loop_
_entity.id
_entity.type
_entity.pdbx_description
1 polymer ?
#
loop_
_entity_poly.entity_id
_entity_poly.type
_entity_poly.pdbx_seq_one_letter_code
_entity_poly.pdbx_strand_id
1 'polypeptide(L)'
;MISRLIAGTLIAALSGAACANPVHMTLAKMTQTKRKAALGEAVTDAGIKCIGIKRAIYQGSDERDTALWSARCVDGRLFAVEIDNDAQGTTRVERCKTRKRGASNCKFKGRF
;
A
#
# COMPACT_ATOMS: atom_id res chain seq x y z
N MET A 1 -9.86 3.93 -63.14
CA MET A 1 -10.08 3.11 -61.94
C MET A 1 -9.04 3.52 -60.90
N ILE A 2 -9.44 4.28 -59.88
CA ILE A 2 -8.51 4.84 -58.88
C ILE A 2 -8.34 3.82 -57.75
N SER A 3 -7.13 3.27 -57.66
CA SER A 3 -6.70 2.33 -56.63
C SER A 3 -6.64 3.05 -55.28
N ARG A 4 -7.44 2.61 -54.31
CA ARG A 4 -7.39 3.09 -52.91
C ARG A 4 -6.79 2.00 -52.05
N LEU A 5 -5.46 2.02 -51.90
CA LEU A 5 -4.78 1.30 -50.83
C LEU A 5 -4.99 2.08 -49.53
N ILE A 6 -5.99 1.68 -48.75
CA ILE A 6 -6.18 2.19 -47.39
C ILE A 6 -5.19 1.41 -46.51
N ALA A 7 -4.01 1.98 -46.32
CA ALA A 7 -3.06 1.54 -45.30
C ALA A 7 -3.67 1.86 -43.93
N GLY A 8 -4.32 0.87 -43.32
CA GLY A 8 -4.85 0.98 -41.96
C GLY A 8 -3.71 1.01 -40.95
N THR A 9 -3.53 2.14 -40.28
CA THR A 9 -2.57 2.33 -39.19
C THR A 9 -2.98 1.47 -37.99
N LEU A 10 -2.17 0.46 -37.67
CA LEU A 10 -2.26 -0.31 -36.43
C LEU A 10 -1.90 0.62 -35.25
N ILE A 11 -2.90 1.09 -34.51
CA ILE A 11 -2.68 1.74 -33.22
C ILE A 11 -2.34 0.63 -32.22
N ALA A 12 -1.06 0.42 -31.97
CA ALA A 12 -0.61 -0.42 -30.87
C ALA A 12 -0.98 0.28 -29.56
N ALA A 13 -2.03 -0.21 -28.90
CA ALA A 13 -2.38 0.21 -27.56
C ALA A 13 -1.28 -0.25 -26.59
N LEU A 14 -0.36 0.66 -26.25
CA LEU A 14 0.51 0.53 -25.08
C LEU A 14 -0.36 0.69 -23.83
N SER A 15 -1.12 -0.35 -23.49
CA SER A 15 -1.68 -0.49 -22.15
C SER A 15 -0.49 -0.69 -21.21
N GLY A 16 0.00 0.40 -20.63
CA GLY A 16 0.92 0.32 -19.50
C GLY A 16 0.24 -0.53 -18.44
N ALA A 17 0.70 -1.77 -18.27
CA ALA A 17 0.23 -2.60 -17.18
C ALA A 17 0.58 -1.84 -15.90
N ALA A 18 -0.44 -1.33 -15.20
CA ALA A 18 -0.28 -0.94 -13.81
C ALA A 18 0.10 -2.21 -13.06
N CYS A 19 1.41 -2.44 -12.93
CA CYS A 19 1.94 -3.58 -12.22
C CYS A 19 1.61 -3.38 -10.75
N ALA A 20 0.58 -4.10 -10.26
CA ALA A 20 0.21 -4.06 -8.85
C ALA A 20 1.44 -4.31 -7.96
N ASN A 21 1.59 -3.50 -6.91
CA ASN A 21 2.76 -3.54 -6.04
C ASN A 21 3.07 -4.97 -5.53
N PRO A 22 4.23 -5.55 -5.87
CA PRO A 22 4.50 -6.96 -5.60
C PRO A 22 4.62 -7.27 -4.10
N VAL A 23 5.14 -6.32 -3.32
CA VAL A 23 5.23 -6.45 -1.86
C VAL A 23 3.84 -6.40 -1.23
N HIS A 24 2.99 -5.48 -1.69
CA HIS A 24 1.58 -5.46 -1.29
C HIS A 24 0.88 -6.78 -1.63
N MET A 25 1.05 -7.29 -2.86
CA MET A 25 0.42 -8.53 -3.29
C MET A 25 0.86 -9.72 -2.43
N THR A 26 2.11 -9.71 -1.97
CA THR A 26 2.63 -10.70 -1.03
C THR A 26 1.95 -10.57 0.33
N LEU A 27 1.91 -9.36 0.91
CA LEU A 27 1.22 -9.09 2.18
C LEU A 27 -0.28 -9.43 2.13
N ALA A 28 -0.95 -9.15 1.02
CA ALA A 28 -2.36 -9.43 0.80
C ALA A 28 -2.67 -10.94 0.82
N LYS A 29 -1.76 -11.77 0.29
CA LYS A 29 -1.86 -13.24 0.29
C LYS A 29 -1.50 -13.88 1.63
N MET A 30 -0.80 -13.18 2.52
CA MET A 30 -0.45 -13.69 3.85
C MET A 30 -1.70 -13.91 4.72
N THR A 31 -1.61 -14.88 5.63
CA THR A 31 -2.54 -14.99 6.75
C THR A 31 -2.48 -13.73 7.62
N GLN A 32 -3.55 -13.45 8.37
CA GLN A 32 -3.60 -12.26 9.22
C GLN A 32 -2.43 -12.21 10.22
N THR A 33 -2.04 -13.35 10.81
CA THR A 33 -0.91 -13.44 11.74
C THR A 33 0.41 -13.09 11.08
N LYS A 34 0.73 -13.70 9.93
CA LYS A 34 1.96 -13.42 9.19
C LYS A 34 2.04 -11.96 8.72
N ARG A 35 0.91 -11.44 8.22
CA ARG A 35 0.81 -10.04 7.79
C ARG A 35 1.06 -9.05 8.93
N LYS A 36 0.51 -9.32 10.11
CA LYS A 36 0.74 -8.52 11.32
C LYS A 36 2.21 -8.54 11.74
N ALA A 37 2.85 -9.71 11.66
CA ALA A 37 4.28 -9.85 11.96
C ALA A 37 5.14 -9.02 10.99
N ALA A 38 4.94 -9.19 9.68
CA ALA A 38 5.68 -8.45 8.65
C ALA A 38 5.50 -6.92 8.77
N LEU A 39 4.27 -6.45 9.02
CA LEU A 39 4.04 -5.01 9.26
C LEU A 39 4.62 -4.54 10.59
N GLY A 40 4.76 -5.43 11.58
CA GLY A 40 5.41 -5.13 12.85
C GLY A 40 6.93 -5.02 12.73
N GLU A 41 7.54 -5.88 11.90
CA GLU A 41 8.95 -5.79 11.49
C GLU A 41 9.22 -4.46 10.80
N ALA A 42 8.42 -4.10 9.78
CA ALA A 42 8.56 -2.82 9.09
C ALA A 42 8.50 -1.60 10.05
N VAL A 43 7.59 -1.62 11.04
CA VAL A 43 7.52 -0.57 12.07
C VAL A 43 8.78 -0.56 12.95
N THR A 44 9.30 -1.73 13.30
CA THR A 44 10.49 -1.88 14.13
C THR A 44 11.76 -1.44 13.38
N ASP A 45 11.88 -1.79 12.11
CA ASP A 45 12.99 -1.40 11.21
C ASP A 45 13.04 0.12 11.00
N ALA A 46 11.89 0.79 11.07
CA ALA A 46 11.80 2.25 11.11
C ALA A 46 12.23 2.87 12.47
N GLY A 47 12.81 2.08 13.37
CA GLY A 47 13.28 2.51 14.70
C GLY A 47 12.17 2.69 15.74
N ILE A 48 10.95 2.23 15.46
CA ILE A 48 9.81 2.41 16.35
C ILE A 48 9.59 1.13 17.15
N LYS A 49 9.82 1.17 18.46
CA LYS A 49 9.52 0.05 19.36
C LYS A 49 8.04 -0.31 19.27
N CYS A 50 7.69 -1.47 18.74
CA CYS A 50 6.33 -2.01 18.71
C CYS A 50 6.37 -3.51 19.00
N ILE A 51 5.93 -3.92 20.20
CA ILE A 51 6.01 -5.33 20.64
C ILE A 51 5.09 -6.28 19.85
N GLY A 52 4.28 -5.74 18.94
CA GLY A 52 3.40 -6.51 18.08
C GLY A 52 2.27 -5.67 17.51
N ILE A 53 1.72 -6.11 16.38
CA ILE A 53 0.57 -5.48 15.72
C ILE A 53 -0.72 -6.16 16.16
N LYS A 54 -1.58 -5.42 16.87
CA LYS A 54 -2.92 -5.86 17.24
C LYS A 54 -3.86 -5.93 16.03
N ARG A 55 -3.79 -4.94 15.14
CA ARG A 55 -4.65 -4.84 13.94
C ARG A 55 -3.89 -4.22 12.78
N ALA A 56 -4.06 -4.78 11.59
CA ALA A 56 -3.54 -4.25 10.33
C ALA A 56 -4.66 -4.18 9.28
N ILE A 57 -4.72 -3.10 8.51
CA ILE A 57 -5.75 -2.87 7.48
C ILE A 57 -5.10 -2.26 6.24
N TYR A 58 -5.44 -2.77 5.06
CA TYR A 58 -5.08 -2.14 3.80
C TYR A 58 -6.03 -0.97 3.50
N GLN A 59 -5.49 0.19 3.15
CA GLN A 59 -6.24 1.43 2.93
C GLN A 59 -6.48 1.76 1.45
N GLY A 60 -5.85 1.01 0.55
CA GLY A 60 -5.75 1.31 -0.87
C GLY A 60 -4.31 1.64 -1.28
N SER A 61 -4.14 1.87 -2.58
CA SER A 61 -2.91 2.38 -3.17
C SER A 61 -3.15 3.77 -3.79
N ASP A 62 -2.09 4.56 -3.91
CA ASP A 62 -2.12 5.82 -4.67
C ASP A 62 -1.96 5.59 -6.19
N GLU A 63 -1.90 6.67 -6.97
CA GLU A 63 -1.74 6.64 -8.44
C GLU A 63 -0.39 6.05 -8.89
N ARG A 64 0.57 5.90 -7.96
CA ARG A 64 1.88 5.29 -8.21
C ARG A 64 1.95 3.85 -7.71
N ASP A 65 0.80 3.25 -7.40
CA ASP A 65 0.67 1.94 -6.77
C ASP A 65 1.37 1.82 -5.40
N THR A 66 1.64 2.95 -4.73
CA THR A 66 2.16 2.96 -3.36
C THR A 66 1.10 2.41 -2.43
N ALA A 67 1.35 1.25 -1.84
CA ALA A 67 0.37 0.58 -1.01
C ALA A 67 0.39 1.17 0.41
N LEU A 68 -0.78 1.59 0.88
CA LEU A 68 -0.93 2.17 2.21
C LEU A 68 -1.60 1.17 3.17
N TRP A 69 -0.91 0.85 4.27
CA TRP A 69 -1.42 0.01 5.35
C TRP A 69 -1.55 0.82 6.64
N SER A 70 -2.61 0.61 7.42
CA SER A 70 -2.69 1.06 8.81
C SER A 70 -2.29 -0.09 9.73
N ALA A 71 -1.36 0.15 10.64
CA ALA A 71 -0.89 -0.81 11.63
C ALA A 71 -1.09 -0.25 13.04
N ARG A 72 -1.82 -0.97 13.91
CA ARG A 72 -2.04 -0.61 15.31
C ARG A 72 -1.22 -1.52 16.20
N CYS A 73 -0.26 -0.95 16.92
CA CYS A 73 0.52 -1.64 17.94
C CYS A 73 -0.37 -2.07 19.11
N VAL A 74 0.07 -3.09 19.86
CA VAL A 74 -0.62 -3.57 21.06
C VAL A 74 -0.85 -2.45 22.09
N ASP A 75 0.11 -1.54 22.22
CA ASP A 75 0.04 -0.36 23.11
C ASP A 75 -0.93 0.73 22.64
N GLY A 76 -1.60 0.53 21.50
CA GLY A 76 -2.62 1.43 20.99
C GLY A 76 -2.11 2.54 20.08
N ARG A 77 -0.79 2.68 19.86
CA ARG A 77 -0.27 3.60 18.84
C ARG A 77 -0.61 3.11 17.44
N LEU A 78 -0.95 4.04 16.54
CA LEU A 78 -1.27 3.75 15.15
C LEU A 78 -0.17 4.31 14.24
N PHE A 79 0.16 3.54 13.21
CA PHE A 79 1.14 3.89 12.19
C PHE A 79 0.57 3.66 10.78
N ALA A 80 0.92 4.55 9.86
CA ALA A 80 0.80 4.36 8.43
C ALA A 80 2.09 3.68 7.95
N VAL A 81 1.94 2.59 7.19
CA VAL A 81 3.04 1.91 6.53
C VAL A 81 2.79 2.05 5.04
N GLU A 82 3.60 2.87 4.39
CA GLU A 82 3.60 3.09 2.95
C GLU A 82 4.67 2.22 2.32
N ILE A 83 4.31 1.53 1.23
CA ILE A 83 5.19 0.63 0.52
C ILE A 83 5.19 1.08 -0.93
N ASP A 84 6.30 1.63 -1.39
CA ASP A 84 6.44 2.11 -2.76
C ASP A 84 6.42 0.93 -3.74
N ASN A 85 5.93 1.15 -4.96
CA ASN A 85 5.93 0.16 -6.02
C ASN A 85 7.30 0.11 -6.72
N ASP A 86 8.34 -0.22 -5.98
CA ASP A 86 9.68 -0.43 -6.50
C ASP A 86 10.19 -1.86 -6.21
N ALA A 87 11.27 -2.24 -6.88
CA ALA A 87 11.84 -3.59 -6.75
C ALA A 87 12.34 -3.91 -5.34
N GLN A 88 12.62 -2.89 -4.52
CA GLN A 88 13.12 -3.03 -3.16
C GLN A 88 11.97 -3.02 -2.13
N GLY A 89 10.76 -2.63 -2.53
CA GLY A 89 9.63 -2.43 -1.64
C GLY A 89 9.89 -1.32 -0.63
N THR A 90 10.49 -0.20 -1.07
CA THR A 90 10.87 0.90 -0.17
C THR A 90 9.71 1.23 0.76
N THR A 91 9.95 1.07 2.07
CA THR A 91 8.92 1.18 3.09
C THR A 91 9.14 2.43 3.93
N ARG A 92 8.09 3.23 4.09
CA ARG A 92 8.04 4.38 4.99
C ARG A 92 7.02 4.14 6.08
N VAL A 93 7.41 4.46 7.32
CA VAL A 93 6.53 4.33 8.47
C VAL A 93 6.34 5.67 9.14
N GLU A 94 5.10 6.12 9.22
CA GLU A 94 4.75 7.37 9.86
C GLU A 94 3.73 7.16 10.97
N ARG A 95 3.85 7.92 12.07
CA ARG A 95 2.81 7.93 13.10
C ARG A 95 1.53 8.55 12.53
N CYS A 96 0.40 7.89 12.78
CA CYS A 96 -0.88 8.44 12.35
C CYS A 96 -1.18 9.74 13.11
N LYS A 97 -1.55 10.79 12.37
CA LYS A 97 -2.01 12.05 12.98
C LYS A 97 -3.51 11.98 13.24
N THR A 98 -3.93 12.22 14.48
CA THR A 98 -5.36 12.38 14.81
C THR A 98 -5.79 13.78 14.38
N ARG A 99 -6.48 13.93 13.23
CA ARG A 99 -7.09 15.22 12.86
C ARG A 99 -8.52 15.30 13.37
N LYS A 100 -8.87 16.40 14.07
CA LYS A 100 -10.25 16.73 14.50
C LYS A 100 -11.24 16.88 13.33
N ARG A 101 -10.78 17.02 12.08
CA ARG A 101 -11.61 17.21 10.88
C ARG A 101 -10.94 16.54 9.66
N GLY A 102 -11.48 15.41 9.21
CA GLY A 102 -11.49 15.08 7.77
C GLY A 102 -10.50 14.03 7.23
N ALA A 103 -9.26 13.92 7.72
CA ALA A 103 -8.34 12.90 7.20
C ALA A 103 -7.20 12.56 8.18
N SER A 104 -7.17 11.32 8.67
CA SER A 104 -5.94 10.68 9.15
C SER A 104 -5.30 9.93 7.98
N ASN A 105 -3.97 9.86 7.97
CA ASN A 105 -3.20 8.94 7.11
C ASN A 105 -3.46 7.45 7.42
N CYS A 106 -4.38 7.17 8.35
CA CYS A 106 -4.76 5.85 8.81
C CYS A 106 -6.28 5.71 8.92
N LYS A 107 -6.88 4.84 8.12
CA LYS A 107 -8.31 4.56 8.05
C LYS A 107 -8.64 3.33 8.92
N PHE A 108 -8.44 3.43 10.23
CA PHE A 108 -9.16 2.55 11.14
C PHE A 108 -10.60 3.08 11.28
N LYS A 109 -11.51 2.67 10.38
CA LYS A 109 -12.94 2.90 10.59
C LYS A 109 -13.41 1.99 11.73
N GLY A 110 -13.79 2.59 12.86
CA GLY A 110 -14.35 1.91 14.05
C GLY A 110 -14.10 2.74 15.31
N ARG A 111 -15.14 2.92 16.13
CA ARG A 111 -15.07 3.61 17.44
C ARG A 111 -13.97 2.98 18.30
N PHE A 112 -13.23 3.84 18.99
CA PHE A 112 -12.34 3.45 20.08
C PHE A 112 -13.15 2.81 21.21
#